data_AF-A0A641AGQ9-F1
#
_entry.id   AF-A0A641AGQ9-F1
#
_cell.length_a   1.000
_cell.length_b   1.000
_cell.length_c   1.000
_cell.angle_alpha   90.00
_cell.angle_beta   90.00
_cell.angle_gamma   90.00
#
_symmetry.space_group_name_H-M   'P 1'
#
loop_
_entity.id
_entity.type
_entity.pdbx_description
1 polymer ?
#
loop_
_entity_poly.entity_id
_entity_poly.type
_entity_poly.pdbx_seq_one_letter_code
_entity_poly.pdbx_strand_id
1 'polypeptide(L)'
;MNPGSILALDVGDVRIGVAISDPTQTISSPLESLPRKNAISKINKICCVRNVVLILVGMPYLLSGESGTQANLTKQFIKELKMTTDIPIRPVDERMSTIEAKSRLKEAGHKNISKSRRKGIIDSASAAVFLDEYIQP
;
A
#
# COMPACT_ATOMS: atom_id res chain seq x y z
N MET A 1 -10.94 -8.37 20.54
CA MET A 1 -10.37 -7.63 19.39
C MET A 1 -11.44 -7.65 18.30
N ASN A 2 -11.82 -6.51 17.73
CA ASN A 2 -12.78 -6.52 16.63
C ASN A 2 -12.11 -7.18 15.41
N PRO A 3 -12.65 -8.28 14.86
CA PRO A 3 -12.11 -8.89 13.66
C PRO A 3 -12.25 -7.90 12.50
N GLY A 4 -11.19 -7.73 11.73
CA GLY A 4 -11.16 -6.73 10.67
C GLY A 4 -9.86 -6.73 9.90
N SER A 5 -9.96 -6.48 8.60
CA SER A 5 -8.81 -6.47 7.71
C SER A 5 -7.97 -5.21 7.89
N ILE A 6 -6.68 -5.33 7.61
CA ILE A 6 -5.77 -4.19 7.47
C ILE A 6 -5.56 -3.96 5.98
N LEU A 7 -5.68 -2.72 5.53
CA LEU A 7 -5.38 -2.32 4.15
C LEU A 7 -4.01 -1.65 4.10
N ALA A 8 -3.21 -1.98 3.11
CA ALA A 8 -1.88 -1.43 2.89
C ALA A 8 -1.82 -0.72 1.54
N LEU A 9 -1.28 0.50 1.51
CA LEU A 9 -1.23 1.37 0.35
C LEU A 9 0.21 1.80 0.05
N ASP A 10 0.67 1.53 -1.18
CA ASP A 10 1.93 2.04 -1.74
C ASP A 10 1.60 3.19 -2.71
N VAL A 11 1.91 4.43 -2.32
CA VAL A 11 1.42 5.64 -3.00
C VAL A 11 2.42 6.12 -4.04
N GLY A 12 2.16 5.78 -5.30
CA GLY A 12 2.87 6.32 -6.46
C GLY A 12 2.14 7.49 -7.13
N ASP A 13 2.85 8.17 -8.05
CA ASP A 13 2.33 9.35 -8.76
C ASP A 13 1.14 9.04 -9.67
N VAL A 14 1.17 7.88 -10.32
CA VAL A 14 0.18 7.47 -11.32
C VAL A 14 -0.85 6.49 -10.74
N ARG A 15 -0.44 5.69 -9.75
CA ARG A 15 -1.23 4.60 -9.21
C ARG A 15 -0.88 4.36 -7.74
N ILE A 16 -1.75 3.62 -7.08
CA ILE A 16 -1.58 3.18 -5.70
C ILE A 16 -1.55 1.66 -5.70
N GLY A 17 -0.45 1.07 -5.26
CA GLY A 17 -0.39 -0.36 -4.94
C GLY A 17 -1.27 -0.65 -3.73
N VAL A 18 -2.02 -1.75 -3.76
CA VAL A 18 -2.96 -2.09 -2.70
C VAL A 18 -2.76 -3.52 -2.28
N ALA A 19 -2.72 -3.77 -0.98
CA ALA A 19 -2.81 -5.10 -0.39
C ALA A 19 -3.76 -5.09 0.80
N ILE A 20 -4.28 -6.26 1.15
CA ILE A 20 -5.21 -6.44 2.26
C ILE A 20 -4.86 -7.68 3.06
N SER A 21 -5.08 -7.64 4.37
CA SER A 21 -5.01 -8.82 5.20
C SER A 21 -6.35 -9.55 5.23
N ASP A 22 -6.33 -10.83 5.55
CA ASP A 22 -7.53 -11.50 6.01
C ASP A 22 -8.01 -10.89 7.36
N PRO A 23 -9.27 -11.12 7.78
CA PRO A 23 -9.80 -10.54 9.02
C PRO A 23 -9.10 -11.00 10.30
N THR A 24 -8.38 -12.13 10.26
CA THR A 24 -7.56 -12.62 11.38
C THR A 24 -6.18 -11.98 11.42
N GLN A 25 -5.81 -11.20 10.39
CA GLN A 25 -4.53 -10.52 10.26
C GLN A 25 -3.35 -11.48 10.30
N THR A 26 -3.48 -12.64 9.65
CA THR A 26 -2.44 -13.68 9.58
C THR A 26 -1.86 -13.81 8.17
N ILE A 27 -2.64 -13.47 7.15
CA ILE A 27 -2.25 -13.60 5.74
C ILE A 27 -2.47 -12.26 5.05
N SER A 28 -1.44 -11.76 4.38
CA SER A 28 -1.52 -10.61 3.48
C SER A 28 -1.73 -11.08 2.03
N SER A 29 -2.41 -10.26 1.22
CA SER A 29 -2.59 -10.54 -0.21
C SER A 29 -2.65 -9.26 -1.04
N PRO A 30 -1.97 -9.21 -2.20
CA PRO A 30 -2.05 -8.06 -3.10
C PRO A 30 -3.43 -7.98 -3.76
N LEU A 31 -3.92 -6.76 -3.92
CA LEU A 31 -5.10 -6.42 -4.73
C LEU A 31 -4.67 -5.72 -6.03
N GLU A 32 -5.63 -5.48 -6.92
CA GLU A 32 -5.36 -4.68 -8.10
C GLU A 32 -4.96 -3.24 -7.72
N SER A 33 -3.86 -2.74 -8.32
CA SER A 33 -3.43 -1.36 -8.14
C SER A 33 -4.49 -0.38 -8.64
N LEU A 34 -4.66 0.75 -7.94
CA LEU A 34 -5.69 1.74 -8.25
C LEU A 34 -5.10 2.94 -8.99
N PRO A 35 -5.74 3.47 -10.05
CA PRO A 35 -5.32 4.74 -10.64
C PRO A 35 -5.44 5.88 -9.62
N ARG A 36 -4.43 6.76 -9.54
CA ARG A 36 -4.39 7.84 -8.54
C ARG A 36 -5.62 8.75 -8.60
N LYS A 37 -6.14 9.01 -9.82
CA LYS A 37 -7.31 9.87 -10.10
C LYS A 37 -8.58 9.47 -9.34
N ASN A 38 -8.80 8.17 -9.09
CA ASN A 38 -10.01 7.67 -8.42
C ASN A 38 -9.73 6.76 -7.22
N ALA A 39 -8.49 6.80 -6.71
CA ALA A 39 -8.07 5.88 -5.65
C ALA A 39 -8.87 6.06 -4.36
N ILE A 40 -9.14 7.29 -3.91
CA ILE A 40 -9.84 7.55 -2.63
C ILE A 40 -11.23 6.90 -2.60
N SER A 41 -12.05 7.14 -3.63
CA SER A 41 -13.40 6.54 -3.70
C SER A 41 -13.34 5.02 -3.73
N LYS A 42 -12.38 4.43 -4.48
CA LYS A 42 -12.20 2.98 -4.54
C LYS A 42 -11.71 2.40 -3.21
N ILE A 43 -10.79 3.08 -2.52
CA ILE A 43 -10.30 2.69 -1.20
C ILE A 43 -11.46 2.68 -0.20
N ASN A 44 -12.27 3.73 -0.14
CA ASN A 44 -13.43 3.78 0.76
C ASN A 44 -14.42 2.64 0.48
N LYS A 45 -14.63 2.29 -0.79
CA LYS A 45 -15.44 1.12 -1.17
C LYS A 45 -14.83 -0.19 -0.66
N ILE A 46 -13.51 -0.38 -0.83
CA ILE A 46 -12.80 -1.56 -0.32
C ILE A 46 -12.94 -1.63 1.19
N CYS A 47 -12.70 -0.51 1.90
CA CYS A 47 -12.77 -0.44 3.35
C CYS A 47 -14.14 -0.85 3.88
N CYS A 48 -15.22 -0.35 3.26
CA CYS A 48 -16.58 -0.70 3.61
C CYS A 48 -16.88 -2.19 3.36
N VAL A 49 -16.57 -2.70 2.17
CA VAL A 49 -16.88 -4.10 1.78
C VAL A 49 -16.06 -5.13 2.56
N ARG A 50 -14.83 -4.79 2.95
CA ARG A 50 -13.89 -5.71 3.59
C ARG A 50 -13.75 -5.50 5.10
N ASN A 51 -14.58 -4.63 5.70
CA ASN A 51 -14.51 -4.29 7.12
C ASN A 51 -13.08 -3.95 7.56
N VAL A 52 -12.47 -2.97 6.86
CA VAL A 52 -11.11 -2.54 7.15
C VAL A 52 -11.09 -1.73 8.45
N VAL A 53 -10.18 -2.09 9.35
CA VAL A 53 -10.05 -1.46 10.68
C VAL A 53 -8.79 -0.60 10.84
N LEU A 54 -7.85 -0.72 9.90
CA LEU A 54 -6.61 0.04 9.86
C LEU A 54 -6.12 0.19 8.42
N ILE A 55 -5.64 1.38 8.07
CA ILE A 55 -4.96 1.64 6.80
C ILE A 55 -3.49 1.94 7.08
N LEU A 56 -2.60 1.16 6.50
CA LEU A 56 -1.16 1.42 6.46
C LEU A 56 -0.82 2.13 5.16
N VAL A 57 0.02 3.15 5.23
CA VAL A 57 0.50 3.89 4.05
C VAL A 57 2.01 3.89 4.04
N GLY A 58 2.60 3.31 2.99
CA GLY A 58 4.04 3.35 2.77
C GLY A 58 4.54 4.79 2.69
N MET A 59 5.58 5.09 3.45
CA MET A 59 6.27 6.37 3.44
C MET A 59 7.68 6.18 2.89
N PRO A 60 8.03 6.88 1.80
CA PRO A 60 9.40 6.89 1.29
C PRO A 60 10.25 7.80 2.18
N TYR A 61 11.07 7.21 3.03
CA TYR A 61 12.09 7.94 3.79
C TYR A 61 13.38 8.03 2.97
N LEU A 62 13.89 9.24 2.73
CA LEU A 62 15.22 9.41 2.15
C LEU A 62 16.29 9.06 3.19
N LEU A 63 17.42 8.49 2.74
CA LEU A 63 18.59 8.19 3.58
C LEU A 63 19.20 9.44 4.23
N SER A 64 18.94 10.63 3.68
CA SER A 64 19.42 11.92 4.19
C SER A 64 18.53 12.54 5.29
N GLY A 65 17.39 11.94 5.61
CA GLY A 65 16.43 12.49 6.59
C GLY A 65 15.51 13.60 6.05
N GLU A 66 15.75 14.11 4.83
CA GLU A 66 14.80 15.02 4.18
C GLU A 66 13.60 14.25 3.61
N SER A 67 12.41 14.85 3.65
CA SER A 67 11.24 14.31 2.95
C SER A 67 11.24 14.82 1.50
N GLY A 68 11.55 13.97 0.52
CA GLY A 68 11.55 14.35 -0.90
C GLY A 68 10.15 14.65 -1.46
N THR A 69 10.06 15.03 -2.74
CA THR A 69 8.79 15.29 -3.45
C THR A 69 7.77 14.16 -3.27
N GLN A 70 8.22 12.89 -3.30
CA GLN A 70 7.34 11.74 -3.09
C GLN A 70 6.72 11.71 -1.69
N ALA A 71 7.52 11.95 -0.65
CA ALA A 71 7.02 11.96 0.72
C ALA A 71 5.96 13.05 0.93
N ASN A 72 6.11 14.21 0.28
CA ASN A 72 5.10 15.27 0.32
C ASN A 72 3.82 14.87 -0.41
N LEU A 73 3.92 14.21 -1.57
CA LEU A 73 2.76 13.67 -2.29
C LEU A 73 2.02 12.62 -1.47
N THR A 74 2.75 11.73 -0.79
CA THR A 74 2.15 10.74 0.12
C THR A 74 1.50 11.40 1.33
N LYS A 75 2.13 12.39 1.95
CA LYS A 75 1.53 13.17 3.07
C LYS A 75 0.25 13.86 2.63
N GLN A 76 0.24 14.47 1.45
CA GLN A 76 -0.97 15.08 0.88
C GLN A 76 -2.05 14.03 0.65
N PHE A 77 -1.70 12.88 0.08
CA PHE A 77 -2.67 11.79 -0.12
C PHE A 77 -3.26 11.30 1.21
N ILE A 78 -2.44 11.12 2.25
CA ILE A 78 -2.91 10.75 3.59
C ILE A 78 -3.90 11.81 4.11
N LYS A 79 -3.59 13.10 3.94
CA LYS A 79 -4.50 14.19 4.35
C LYS A 79 -5.82 14.12 3.60
N GLU A 80 -5.79 13.91 2.29
CA GLU A 80 -6.98 13.71 1.46
C GLU A 80 -7.81 12.51 1.94
N LEU A 81 -7.16 11.38 2.20
CA LEU A 81 -7.83 10.15 2.63
C LEU A 81 -8.50 10.31 4.01
N LYS A 82 -7.80 10.94 4.98
CA LYS A 82 -8.33 11.24 6.32
C LYS A 82 -9.60 12.08 6.32
N MET A 83 -9.82 12.91 5.29
CA MET A 83 -11.06 13.69 5.18
C MET A 83 -12.27 12.85 4.74
N THR A 84 -12.06 11.58 4.37
CA THR A 84 -13.11 10.73 3.77
C THR A 84 -13.41 9.45 4.55
N THR A 85 -12.67 9.18 5.62
CA THR A 85 -12.85 7.99 6.45
C THR A 85 -12.37 8.22 7.87
N ASP A 86 -13.06 7.62 8.84
CA ASP A 86 -12.66 7.62 10.26
C ASP A 86 -11.73 6.44 10.61
N ILE A 87 -11.42 5.59 9.63
CA ILE A 87 -10.51 4.45 9.85
C ILE A 87 -9.11 4.99 10.19
N PRO A 88 -8.46 4.51 11.25
CA PRO A 88 -7.10 4.90 11.60
C PRO A 88 -6.14 4.72 10.42
N ILE A 89 -5.31 5.74 10.17
CA ILE A 89 -4.29 5.73 9.11
C ILE A 89 -2.91 5.85 9.75
N ARG A 90 -2.06 4.85 9.54
CA ARG A 90 -0.68 4.80 10.04
C ARG A 90 0.32 4.85 8.88
N PRO A 91 1.18 5.87 8.82
CA PRO A 91 2.31 5.87 7.91
C PRO A 91 3.35 4.82 8.38
N VAL A 92 3.86 4.01 7.47
CA VAL A 92 4.86 2.95 7.75
C VAL A 92 6.11 3.19 6.92
N ASP A 93 7.29 2.94 7.50
CA ASP A 93 8.56 3.07 6.78
C ASP A 93 8.71 1.94 5.76
N GLU A 94 8.76 2.30 4.47
CA GLU A 94 8.91 1.34 3.36
C GLU A 94 10.27 0.62 3.36
N ARG A 95 11.24 1.06 4.17
CA ARG A 95 12.52 0.37 4.37
C ARG A 95 12.41 -0.92 5.18
N MET A 96 11.27 -1.15 5.84
CA MET A 96 10.99 -2.43 6.50
C MET A 96 11.13 -3.60 5.52
N SER A 97 10.74 -3.36 4.25
CA SER A 97 10.82 -4.38 3.20
C SER A 97 12.25 -4.66 2.75
N THR A 98 12.66 -5.93 2.87
CA THR A 98 14.01 -6.38 2.49
C THR A 98 14.32 -6.08 1.01
N ILE A 99 15.57 -5.68 0.74
CA ILE A 99 16.06 -5.44 -0.63
C ILE A 99 15.84 -6.68 -1.50
N GLU A 100 16.00 -7.87 -0.92
CA GLU A 100 15.77 -9.14 -1.58
C GLU A 100 14.30 -9.34 -1.97
N ALA A 101 13.35 -9.06 -1.07
CA ALA A 101 11.93 -9.10 -1.39
C ALA A 101 11.61 -8.15 -2.56
N LYS A 102 12.13 -6.93 -2.53
CA LYS A 102 11.94 -5.95 -3.63
C LYS A 102 12.58 -6.40 -4.94
N SER A 103 13.73 -7.10 -4.91
CA SER A 103 14.37 -7.64 -6.13
C SER A 103 13.54 -8.76 -6.73
N ARG A 104 13.08 -9.71 -5.90
CA ARG A 104 12.24 -10.84 -6.32
C ARG A 104 10.94 -10.36 -6.99
N LEU A 105 10.31 -9.31 -6.46
CA LEU A 105 9.11 -8.70 -7.07
C LEU A 105 9.38 -8.10 -8.46
N LYS A 106 10.55 -7.47 -8.66
CA LYS A 106 10.94 -6.92 -9.96
C LYS A 106 11.23 -8.04 -10.98
N GLU A 107 11.83 -9.13 -10.52
CA GLU A 107 12.18 -10.30 -11.34
C GLU A 107 10.95 -11.15 -11.70
N ALA A 108 9.99 -11.28 -10.79
CA ALA A 108 8.73 -12.00 -11.00
C ALA A 108 7.77 -11.31 -11.99
N GLY A 109 8.05 -10.06 -12.39
CA GLY A 109 7.22 -9.33 -13.33
C GLY A 109 7.17 -9.99 -14.71
N HIS A 110 6.00 -10.52 -15.10
CA HIS A 110 5.78 -11.15 -16.41
C HIS A 110 6.29 -10.27 -17.57
N LYS A 111 7.17 -10.82 -18.42
CA LYS A 111 7.78 -10.08 -19.54
C LYS A 111 6.80 -9.73 -20.67
N ASN A 112 5.63 -10.38 -20.71
CA ASN A 112 4.64 -10.26 -21.80
C ASN A 112 3.49 -9.27 -21.52
N ILE A 113 3.60 -8.41 -20.51
CA ILE A 113 2.58 -7.40 -20.20
C ILE A 113 3.15 -5.98 -20.29
N SER A 114 2.26 -4.99 -20.50
CA SER A 114 2.66 -3.58 -20.62
C SER A 114 3.45 -3.12 -19.39
N LYS A 115 4.42 -2.20 -19.60
CA LYS A 115 5.23 -1.61 -18.51
C LYS A 115 4.36 -1.03 -17.40
N SER A 116 3.25 -0.40 -17.79
CA SER A 116 2.25 0.11 -16.85
C SER A 116 1.66 -1.03 -16.01
N ARG A 117 1.10 -2.09 -16.62
CA ARG A 117 0.49 -3.20 -15.87
C ARG A 117 1.48 -3.89 -14.95
N ARG A 118 2.71 -4.12 -15.43
CA ARG A 118 3.80 -4.70 -14.64
C ARG A 118 4.13 -3.86 -13.40
N LYS A 119 4.19 -2.53 -13.54
CA LYS A 119 4.44 -1.64 -12.41
C LYS A 119 3.31 -1.72 -11.37
N GLY A 120 2.04 -1.77 -11.81
CA GLY A 120 0.91 -1.94 -10.88
C GLY A 120 0.99 -3.23 -10.06
N ILE A 121 1.42 -4.35 -10.68
CA ILE A 121 1.63 -5.61 -9.97
C ILE A 121 2.74 -5.48 -8.93
N ILE A 122 3.87 -4.86 -9.30
CA ILE A 122 5.00 -4.65 -8.39
C ILE A 122 4.60 -3.75 -7.22
N ASP A 123 3.90 -2.65 -7.46
CA ASP A 123 3.48 -1.72 -6.40
C ASP A 123 2.49 -2.41 -5.43
N SER A 124 1.52 -3.20 -5.90
CA SER A 124 0.63 -3.97 -5.01
C SER A 124 1.34 -5.09 -4.26
N ALA A 125 2.34 -5.73 -4.88
CA ALA A 125 3.12 -6.75 -4.20
C ALA A 125 4.06 -6.14 -3.15
N SER A 126 4.64 -4.96 -3.41
CA SER A 126 5.34 -4.14 -2.42
C SER A 126 4.43 -3.84 -1.22
N ALA A 127 3.17 -3.44 -1.49
CA ALA A 127 2.17 -3.22 -0.46
C ALA A 127 1.87 -4.47 0.37
N ALA A 128 1.86 -5.65 -0.24
CA ALA A 128 1.67 -6.91 0.47
C ALA A 128 2.87 -7.25 1.37
N VAL A 129 4.10 -7.03 0.90
CA VAL A 129 5.31 -7.35 1.68
C VAL A 129 5.35 -6.55 2.99
N PHE A 130 5.19 -5.22 2.95
CA PHE A 130 5.24 -4.46 4.20
C PHE A 130 4.02 -4.69 5.08
N LEU A 131 2.87 -5.07 4.50
CA LEU A 131 1.72 -5.51 5.29
C LEU A 131 2.03 -6.79 6.04
N ASP A 132 2.68 -7.75 5.38
CA ASP A 132 3.12 -9.01 5.96
C ASP A 132 4.06 -8.75 7.14
N GLU A 133 5.07 -7.90 6.95
CA GLU A 133 6.01 -7.48 8.00
C GLU A 133 5.34 -6.74 9.17
N TYR A 134 4.19 -6.09 8.94
CA TYR A 134 3.43 -5.44 10.00
C TYR A 134 2.61 -6.44 10.82
N ILE A 135 2.07 -7.49 10.18
CA ILE A 135 1.19 -8.46 10.83
C ILE A 135 1.93 -9.68 11.39
N GLN A 136 3.13 -9.97 10.87
CA GLN A 136 4.01 -11.04 11.36
C GLN A 136 5.07 -10.45 12.30
N PRO A 137 5.05 -10.78 13.60
CA PRO A 137 5.98 -10.24 14.61
C PRO A 137 7.42 -10.75 14.48
#